data_AF-A0A840L7X3-F1
#
_entry.id   AF-A0A840L7X3-F1
#
_cell.length_a   1.000
_cell.length_b   1.000
_cell.length_c   1.000
_cell.angle_alpha   90.00
_cell.angle_beta   90.00
_cell.angle_gamma   90.00
#
_symmetry.space_group_name_H-M   'P 1'
#
loop_
_entity.id
_entity.type
_entity.pdbx_description
1 polymer ?
#
loop_
_entity_poly.entity_id
_entity_poly.type
_entity_poly.pdbx_seq_one_letter_code
_entity_poly.pdbx_strand_id
1 'polypeptide(L)'
;MKSIEPWLLALLLIFCIFQLSRLHSRIGRLETQLDALLRHFKVAAEGRFEEPSEQVKALARDPKTQIETIKAYREQTGLGLKEAKEVVDGLRQGAASSSDPKR
;
A
#
# COMPACT_ATOMS: atom_id res chain seq x y z
N MET A 1 -44.87 2.82 12.76
CA MET A 1 -43.64 2.42 12.03
C MET A 1 -42.58 2.13 13.08
N LYS A 2 -42.14 0.88 13.26
CA LYS A 2 -41.26 0.47 14.37
C LYS A 2 -39.89 1.15 14.18
N SER A 3 -39.50 1.99 15.14
CA SER A 3 -38.18 2.61 15.20
C SER A 3 -37.12 1.52 15.16
N ILE A 4 -36.27 1.54 14.14
CA ILE A 4 -35.13 0.63 14.05
C ILE A 4 -34.19 1.07 15.15
N GLU A 5 -33.97 0.19 16.13
CA GLU A 5 -33.13 0.49 17.26
C GLU A 5 -31.69 0.84 16.78
N PRO A 6 -31.11 1.95 17.24
CA PRO A 6 -29.83 2.44 16.72
C PRO A 6 -28.67 1.46 16.97
N TRP A 7 -28.79 0.57 17.95
CA TRP A 7 -27.82 -0.49 18.21
C TRP A 7 -27.81 -1.58 17.13
N LEU A 8 -28.94 -1.84 16.46
CA LEU A 8 -28.99 -2.78 15.33
C LEU A 8 -28.23 -2.24 14.11
N LEU A 9 -28.34 -0.93 13.85
CA LEU A 9 -27.57 -0.28 12.79
C LEU A 9 -26.07 -0.30 13.11
N ALA A 10 -25.68 -0.06 14.36
CA ALA A 10 -24.29 -0.15 14.80
C ALA A 10 -23.74 -1.58 14.63
N LEU A 11 -24.50 -2.61 15.02
CA LEU A 11 -24.11 -4.01 14.82
C LEU A 11 -23.99 -4.38 13.34
N LEU A 12 -24.94 -3.95 12.51
CA LEU A 12 -24.91 -4.18 11.06
C LEU A 12 -23.69 -3.49 10.43
N LEU A 13 -23.39 -2.26 10.85
CA LEU A 13 -22.25 -1.49 10.36
C LEU A 13 -20.91 -2.15 10.74
N ILE A 14 -20.76 -2.59 11.99
CA ILE A 14 -19.57 -3.35 12.44
C ILE A 14 -19.44 -4.66 11.66
N PHE A 15 -20.55 -5.40 11.47
CA PHE A 15 -20.57 -6.63 10.69
C PHE A 15 -20.20 -6.38 9.23
N CYS A 16 -20.69 -5.29 8.64
CA CYS A 16 -20.35 -4.87 7.29
C CYS A 16 -18.85 -4.55 7.16
N ILE A 17 -18.28 -3.78 8.08
CA ILE A 17 -16.84 -3.49 8.12
C ILE A 17 -16.02 -4.78 8.27
N PHE A 18 -16.47 -5.71 9.11
CA PHE A 18 -15.82 -7.02 9.29
C PHE A 18 -15.85 -7.86 8.00
N GLN A 19 -16.98 -7.87 7.30
CA GLN A 19 -17.13 -8.59 6.03
C GLN A 19 -16.35 -7.93 4.88
N LEU A 20 -16.27 -6.60 4.84
CA LEU A 20 -15.41 -5.86 3.91
C LEU A 20 -13.91 -6.12 4.19
N SER A 21 -13.54 -6.26 5.46
CA SER A 21 -12.17 -6.63 5.86
C SER A 21 -11.82 -8.05 5.40
N ARG A 22 -12.79 -8.98 5.40
CA ARG A 22 -12.62 -10.31 4.80
C ARG A 22 -12.44 -10.27 3.28
N LEU A 23 -13.08 -9.32 2.59
CA LEU A 23 -12.99 -9.19 1.14
C LEU A 23 -11.59 -8.72 0.69
N HIS A 24 -10.93 -7.89 1.50
CA HIS A 24 -9.55 -7.44 1.26
C HIS A 24 -8.55 -8.59 1.13
N SER A 25 -8.70 -9.67 1.90
CA SER A 25 -7.75 -10.78 1.92
C SER A 25 -7.76 -11.66 0.67
N ARG A 26 -8.76 -11.53 -0.23
CA ARG A 26 -8.78 -12.27 -1.51
C ARG A 26 -7.94 -11.58 -2.60
N ILE A 27 -7.77 -10.27 -2.50
CA ILE A 27 -7.04 -9.46 -3.49
C ILE A 27 -5.54 -9.80 -3.47
N GLY A 28 -4.95 -9.99 -2.29
CA GLY A 28 -3.52 -10.30 -2.17
C GLY A 28 -3.07 -11.62 -2.84
N ARG A 29 -3.98 -12.59 -3.00
CA ARG A 29 -3.67 -13.83 -3.75
C ARG A 29 -3.64 -13.59 -5.26
N LEU A 30 -4.55 -12.76 -5.78
CA LEU A 30 -4.57 -12.39 -7.20
C LEU A 30 -3.35 -11.54 -7.56
N GLU A 31 -2.95 -10.62 -6.69
CA GLU A 31 -1.71 -9.84 -6.84
C GLU A 31 -0.49 -10.76 -6.92
N THR A 32 -0.37 -11.74 -6.01
CA THR A 32 0.76 -12.69 -6.02
C THR A 32 0.79 -13.54 -7.30
N GLN A 33 -0.38 -13.94 -7.81
CA GLN A 33 -0.46 -14.70 -9.07
C GLN A 33 -0.15 -13.84 -10.28
N LEU A 34 -0.55 -12.57 -10.27
CA LEU A 34 -0.25 -11.61 -11.33
C LEU A 34 1.24 -11.28 -11.35
N ASP A 35 1.87 -11.04 -10.20
CA ASP A 35 3.32 -10.80 -10.12
C ASP A 35 4.11 -12.03 -10.59
N ALA A 36 3.68 -13.24 -10.21
CA ALA A 36 4.29 -14.48 -10.71
C ALA A 36 4.17 -14.61 -12.24
N LEU A 37 3.02 -14.23 -12.83
CA LEU A 37 2.83 -14.20 -14.28
C LEU A 37 3.72 -13.13 -14.93
N LEU A 38 3.75 -11.90 -14.41
CA LEU A 38 4.56 -10.80 -14.94
C LEU A 38 6.06 -11.11 -14.92
N ARG A 39 6.55 -11.74 -13.83
CA ARG A 39 7.92 -12.24 -13.74
C ARG A 39 8.20 -13.35 -14.75
N HIS A 40 7.27 -14.28 -14.92
CA HIS A 40 7.38 -15.35 -15.90
C HIS A 40 7.47 -14.82 -17.34
N PHE A 41 6.69 -13.79 -17.66
CA PHE A 41 6.69 -13.13 -18.97
C PHE A 41 7.86 -12.12 -19.16
N LYS A 42 8.80 -12.01 -18.21
CA LYS A 42 9.97 -11.09 -18.26
C LYS A 42 9.65 -9.60 -18.45
N VAL A 43 8.39 -9.19 -18.39
CA VAL A 43 7.98 -7.77 -18.47
C VAL A 43 8.45 -7.00 -17.22
N ALA A 44 8.66 -7.69 -16.10
CA ALA A 44 9.11 -7.09 -14.84
C ALA A 44 10.59 -6.62 -14.83
N ALA A 45 11.43 -7.03 -15.79
CA ALA A 45 12.84 -6.65 -15.81
C ALA A 45 13.10 -5.28 -16.47
N GLU A 46 12.15 -4.78 -17.25
CA GLU A 46 12.21 -3.45 -17.90
C GLU A 46 11.27 -2.43 -17.26
N GLY A 47 10.61 -2.83 -16.17
CA GLY A 47 9.94 -1.91 -15.24
C GLY A 47 10.99 -1.04 -14.56
N ARG A 48 11.34 0.08 -15.19
CA ARG A 48 11.49 1.34 -14.47
C ARG A 48 10.22 1.48 -13.63
N PHE A 49 10.20 0.93 -12.42
CA PHE A 49 9.19 1.29 -11.44
C PHE A 49 9.31 2.81 -11.34
N GLU A 50 8.28 3.50 -11.83
CA GLU A 50 8.23 4.96 -11.95
C GLU A 50 8.94 5.55 -10.74
N GLU A 51 9.97 6.37 -10.94
CA GLU A 51 10.66 6.96 -9.80
C GLU A 51 9.61 7.57 -8.88
N PRO A 52 9.64 7.27 -7.57
CA PRO A 52 8.67 7.82 -6.63
C PRO A 52 8.62 9.33 -6.84
N SER A 53 7.43 9.87 -7.07
CA SER A 53 7.29 11.30 -7.33
C SER A 53 7.92 12.09 -6.18
N GLU A 54 8.35 13.33 -6.44
CA GLU A 54 8.94 14.19 -5.42
C GLU A 54 8.05 14.32 -4.17
N GLN A 55 6.73 14.21 -4.34
CA GLN A 55 5.76 14.16 -3.25
C GLN A 55 5.90 12.90 -2.39
N VAL A 56 6.00 11.71 -3.00
CA VAL A 56 6.22 10.44 -2.28
C VAL A 56 7.59 10.46 -1.59
N LYS A 57 8.63 10.99 -2.24
CA LYS A 57 9.96 11.17 -1.63
C LYS A 57 9.90 12.12 -0.42
N ALA A 58 9.14 13.21 -0.50
CA ALA A 58 8.96 14.14 0.61
C ALA A 58 8.23 13.49 1.79
N LEU A 59 7.15 12.76 1.52
CA LEU A 59 6.39 12.01 2.53
C LEU A 59 7.20 10.86 3.14
N ALA A 60 8.13 10.26 2.40
CA ALA A 60 9.01 9.19 2.91
C ALA A 60 10.01 9.68 3.97
N ARG A 61 10.26 10.99 4.08
CA ARG A 61 11.24 11.56 5.03
C ARG A 61 10.78 11.52 6.48
N ASP A 62 9.47 11.64 6.74
CA ASP A 62 8.93 11.58 8.09
C ASP A 62 8.43 10.15 8.39
N PRO A 63 8.89 9.51 9.49
CA PRO A 63 8.37 8.20 9.91
C PRO A 63 6.86 8.22 10.21
N LYS A 64 6.26 9.36 10.53
CA LYS A 64 4.82 9.48 10.84
C LYS A 64 3.93 9.42 9.60
N THR A 65 4.45 9.78 8.43
CA THR A 65 3.69 9.84 7.17
C THR A 65 3.79 8.54 6.36
N GLN A 66 4.33 7.46 6.92
CA GLN A 66 4.54 6.18 6.21
C GLN A 66 3.27 5.65 5.53
N ILE A 67 2.11 5.75 6.19
CA ILE A 67 0.83 5.28 5.63
C ILE A 67 0.42 6.14 4.42
N GLU A 68 0.64 7.45 4.51
CA GLU A 68 0.33 8.41 3.44
C GLU A 68 1.28 8.23 2.27
N THR A 69 2.57 7.99 2.52
CA THR A 69 3.57 7.64 1.50
C THR A 69 3.18 6.38 0.74
N ILE A 70 2.79 5.32 1.46
CA ILE A 70 2.34 4.06 0.85
C ILE A 70 1.07 4.32 0.04
N LYS A 71 0.12 5.10 0.56
CA LYS A 71 -1.11 5.43 -0.17
C LYS A 71 -0.82 6.21 -1.46
N ALA A 72 -0.02 7.26 -1.39
CA ALA A 72 0.38 8.08 -2.53
C ALA A 72 1.14 7.24 -3.58
N TYR A 73 2.05 6.36 -3.14
CA TYR A 73 2.78 5.49 -4.05
C TYR A 73 1.89 4.45 -4.72
N ARG A 74 0.90 3.91 -4.00
CA ARG A 74 -0.13 3.02 -4.58
C ARG A 74 -1.03 3.73 -5.58
N GLU A 75 -1.43 4.96 -5.29
CA GLU A 75 -2.24 5.77 -6.22
C GLU A 75 -1.44 6.12 -7.48
N GLN A 76 -0.13 6.35 -7.35
CA GLN A 76 0.76 6.64 -8.47
C GLN A 76 1.03 5.41 -9.36
N THR A 77 1.24 4.23 -8.75
CA THR A 77 1.75 3.04 -9.46
C THR A 77 0.71 1.93 -9.64
N GLY A 78 -0.42 2.02 -8.95
CA GLY A 78 -1.43 0.97 -8.91
C GLY A 78 -1.02 -0.28 -8.13
N LEU A 79 0.12 -0.25 -7.42
CA LEU A 79 0.67 -1.42 -6.73
C LEU A 79 -0.21 -1.91 -5.56
N GLY A 80 -0.07 -3.20 -5.28
CA GLY A 80 -0.64 -3.82 -4.09
C GLY A 80 -0.09 -3.19 -2.81
N LEU A 81 -0.83 -3.31 -1.70
CA LEU A 81 -0.42 -2.70 -0.42
C LEU A 81 0.93 -3.23 0.07
N LYS A 82 1.21 -4.51 -0.20
CA LYS A 82 2.46 -5.17 0.20
C LYS A 82 3.66 -4.62 -0.59
N GLU A 83 3.54 -4.56 -1.91
CA GLU A 83 4.60 -4.10 -2.82
C GLU A 83 4.93 -2.63 -2.58
N ALA A 84 3.89 -1.79 -2.44
CA ALA A 84 4.09 -0.38 -2.14
C ALA A 84 4.77 -0.16 -0.79
N LYS A 85 4.45 -0.98 0.22
CA LYS A 85 5.15 -0.95 1.50
C LYS A 85 6.62 -1.34 1.35
N GLU A 86 6.93 -2.42 0.63
CA GLU A 86 8.31 -2.87 0.44
C GLU A 86 9.17 -1.80 -0.24
N VAL A 87 8.62 -1.10 -1.25
CA VAL A 87 9.32 0.02 -1.89
C VAL A 87 9.50 1.20 -0.94
N VAL A 88 8.45 1.62 -0.23
CA VAL A 88 8.53 2.75 0.71
C VAL A 88 9.48 2.46 1.87
N ASP A 89 9.50 1.23 2.38
CA ASP A 89 10.43 0.81 3.42
C ASP A 89 11.89 0.82 2.89
N GLY A 90 12.10 0.45 1.62
CA GLY A 90 13.38 0.57 0.93
C GLY A 90 13.84 2.01 0.73
N LEU A 91 12.94 2.92 0.36
CA LEU A 91 13.24 4.36 0.25
C LEU A 91 13.69 4.95 1.59
N ARG A 92 13.09 4.49 2.70
CA ARG A 92 13.48 4.92 4.05
C ARG A 92 14.86 4.41 4.45
N GLN A 93 15.18 3.17 4.10
CA GLN A 93 16.50 2.58 4.38
C GLN A 93 17.61 3.21 3.51
N GLY A 94 17.30 3.53 2.24
CA GLY A 94 18.21 4.28 1.36
C GLY A 94 18.39 5.75 1.74
N ALA A 95 17.37 6.40 2.31
CA ALA A 95 17.48 7.75 2.86
C ALA A 95 18.36 7.77 4.13
N ALA A 96 18.30 6.72 4.96
CA ALA A 96 19.16 6.60 6.15
C ALA A 96 20.63 6.28 5.82
N SER A 97 20.90 5.62 4.68
CA SER A 97 22.28 5.33 4.23
C SER A 97 22.92 6.43 3.37
N SER A 98 22.12 7.35 2.82
CA SER A 98 22.61 8.54 2.10
C SER A 98 22.80 9.77 3.00
N SER A 99 22.39 9.69 4.27
CA SER A 99 22.66 10.70 5.30
C SER A 99 23.89 10.36 6.15
N ASP A 100 25.00 9.98 5.51
CA ASP A 100 26.32 10.02 6.15
C ASP A 100 27.01 11.35 5.80
N PRO A 101 26.98 12.36 6.69
CA PRO A 101 27.89 13.47 6.59
C PRO A 101 29.22 13.00 7.18
N LYS A 102 30.24 12.82 6.32
CA LYS A 102 31.68 12.80 6.62
C LYS A 102 32.35 11.40 6.60
N ARG A 103 33.03 11.13 5.49
CA ARG A 103 34.47 10.79 5.57
C ARG A 103 35.24 11.27 4.36
#